data_AF-A0A1H6ZBR2-F1
#
_entry.id   AF-A0A1H6ZBR2-F1
#
_cell.length_a   1.000
_cell.length_b   1.000
_cell.length_c   1.000
_cell.angle_alpha   90.00
_cell.angle_beta   90.00
_cell.angle_gamma   90.00
#
_symmetry.space_group_name_H-M   'P 1'
#
loop_
_entity.id
_entity.type
_entity.pdbx_description
1 polymer ?
#
loop_
_entity_poly.entity_id
_entity_poly.type
_entity_poly.pdbx_seq_one_letter_code
_entity_poly.pdbx_strand_id
1 'polypeptide(L)'
;EQRPDESQDLTASFARLLAELDNGAAIPRVTDVAGRAFPVQGHRWLGMGRAERSALRSLLYALRGRQVPVWLPTHAADLEPVATVTAVATTLDVANVGYTRFGQAKPGRCDIRLELWDGTAFHRRITGSTELSADVERLAIDSPLGVQVEPAEVLRISWLTLCRLDSDSLEIHHETDSEGVANCALVFRGVRDDEF
;
A
#
# COMPACT_ATOMS: atom_id res chain seq x y z
N GLU A 1 -8.78 10.75 3.47
CA GLU A 1 -7.46 10.15 3.14
C GLU A 1 -6.82 11.02 2.06
N GLN A 2 -5.51 11.28 2.11
CA GLN A 2 -4.83 12.11 1.11
C GLN A 2 -4.02 11.20 0.17
N ARG A 3 -4.14 11.41 -1.14
CA ARG A 3 -3.32 10.73 -2.14
C ARG A 3 -1.91 11.34 -2.20
N PRO A 4 -0.88 10.56 -2.50
CA PRO A 4 0.41 11.11 -2.85
C PRO A 4 0.28 11.94 -4.13
N ASP A 5 1.22 12.84 -4.32
CA ASP A 5 1.39 13.49 -5.60
C ASP A 5 1.97 12.49 -6.62
N GLU A 6 1.15 12.15 -7.62
CA GLU A 6 1.41 11.18 -8.68
C GLU A 6 1.88 11.86 -9.98
N SER A 7 2.27 13.15 -9.96
CA SER A 7 2.84 13.81 -11.15
C SER A 7 4.22 13.29 -11.56
N GLN A 8 4.84 12.46 -10.72
CA GLN A 8 5.96 11.59 -11.05
C GLN A 8 5.66 10.17 -10.56
N ASP A 9 6.27 9.17 -11.21
CA ASP A 9 6.09 7.78 -10.84
C ASP A 9 6.52 7.53 -9.38
N LEU A 10 5.65 6.88 -8.62
CA LEU A 10 5.99 6.46 -7.27
C LEU A 10 7.09 5.40 -7.32
N THR A 11 8.13 5.61 -6.52
CA THR A 11 9.21 4.62 -6.39
C THR A 11 8.76 3.51 -5.45
N ALA A 12 8.76 2.27 -5.93
CA ALA A 12 8.53 1.08 -5.12
C ALA A 12 9.72 0.13 -5.26
N SER A 13 10.20 -0.40 -4.13
CA SER A 13 11.28 -1.38 -4.08
C SER A 13 11.04 -2.39 -2.97
N PHE A 14 11.89 -3.41 -2.88
CA PHE A 14 11.81 -4.43 -1.86
C PHE A 14 13.15 -4.54 -1.13
N ALA A 15 13.12 -4.49 0.20
CA ALA A 15 14.30 -4.64 1.04
C ALA A 15 14.25 -5.95 1.83
N ARG A 16 15.38 -6.67 1.90
CA ARG A 16 15.53 -7.86 2.75
C ARG A 16 16.43 -7.55 3.95
N LEU A 17 16.16 -8.21 5.08
CA LEU A 17 16.99 -8.10 6.27
C LEU A 17 18.09 -9.16 6.23
N LEU A 18 19.14 -8.87 5.44
CA LEU A 18 20.29 -9.77 5.28
C LEU A 18 21.32 -9.51 6.39
N ALA A 19 21.69 -10.56 7.10
CA ALA A 19 22.83 -10.58 8.01
C ALA A 19 24.00 -11.31 7.34
N GLU A 20 25.15 -10.65 7.31
CA GLU A 20 26.38 -11.21 6.75
C GLU A 20 27.36 -11.56 7.87
N LEU A 21 27.89 -12.78 7.81
CA LEU A 21 28.97 -13.26 8.69
C LEU A 21 30.17 -13.61 7.80
N ASP A 22 31.16 -12.74 7.82
CA ASP A 22 32.45 -12.95 7.16
C ASP A 22 33.54 -13.24 8.20
N ASN A 23 34.18 -14.39 8.10
CA ASN A 23 35.30 -14.79 8.95
C ASN A 23 36.68 -14.51 8.31
N GLY A 24 36.70 -13.91 7.11
CA GLY A 24 37.91 -13.57 6.35
C GLY A 24 38.65 -14.75 5.74
N ALA A 25 38.17 -15.99 5.92
CA ALA A 25 38.84 -17.21 5.46
C ALA A 25 37.95 -18.09 4.57
N ALA A 26 36.63 -17.93 4.64
CA ALA A 26 35.65 -18.64 3.83
C ALA A 26 34.74 -17.65 3.10
N ILE A 27 33.86 -18.17 2.23
CA ILE A 27 32.83 -17.36 1.57
C ILE A 27 31.92 -16.76 2.67
N PRO A 28 31.65 -15.44 2.65
CA PRO A 28 30.76 -14.81 3.59
C PRO A 28 29.41 -15.50 3.63
N ARG A 29 28.95 -15.84 4.83
CA ARG A 29 27.64 -16.44 5.02
C ARG A 29 26.60 -15.35 5.13
N VAL A 30 25.73 -15.26 4.13
CA VAL A 30 24.59 -14.35 4.14
C VAL A 30 23.33 -15.12 4.56
N THR A 31 22.60 -14.59 5.54
CA THR A 31 21.34 -15.15 6.04
C THR A 31 20.26 -14.08 6.01
N ASP A 32 19.11 -14.38 5.38
CA ASP A 32 17.92 -13.52 5.47
C ASP A 32 17.21 -13.80 6.79
N VAL A 33 17.33 -12.88 7.74
CA VAL A 33 16.82 -13.04 9.11
C VAL A 33 15.30 -12.96 9.14
N ALA A 34 14.69 -12.23 8.20
CA ALA A 34 13.23 -12.10 8.12
C ALA A 34 12.58 -13.19 7.27
N GLY A 35 13.36 -13.85 6.40
CA GLY A 35 12.86 -14.83 5.43
C GLY A 35 11.87 -14.25 4.42
N ARG A 36 11.75 -12.91 4.35
CA ARG A 36 10.80 -12.19 3.48
C ARG A 36 11.34 -10.82 3.12
N ALA A 37 10.87 -10.30 1.99
CA ALA A 37 11.14 -8.91 1.60
C ALA A 37 10.06 -7.97 2.14
N PHE A 38 10.47 -6.77 2.53
CA PHE A 38 9.57 -5.70 2.96
C PHE A 38 9.42 -4.69 1.83
N PRO A 39 8.19 -4.27 1.49
CA PRO A 39 7.99 -3.19 0.53
C PRO A 39 8.61 -1.90 1.08
N VAL A 40 9.23 -1.12 0.20
CA VAL A 40 9.71 0.23 0.48
C VAL A 40 9.13 1.14 -0.60
N GLN A 41 8.33 2.11 -0.17
CA GLN A 41 7.57 2.98 -1.07
C GLN A 41 7.90 4.44 -0.80
N GLY A 42 8.28 5.17 -1.84
CA GLY A 42 8.43 6.62 -1.84
C GLY A 42 7.10 7.29 -2.12
N HIS A 43 6.69 8.21 -1.25
CA HIS A 43 5.52 9.06 -1.39
C HIS A 43 5.97 10.51 -1.46
N ARG A 44 5.52 11.21 -2.50
CA ARG A 44 5.68 12.65 -2.57
C ARG A 44 4.41 13.34 -2.10
N TRP A 45 4.61 14.45 -1.42
CA TRP A 45 3.54 15.33 -1.02
C TRP A 45 3.81 16.71 -1.59
N LEU A 46 2.78 17.28 -2.19
CA LEU A 46 2.68 18.69 -2.53
C LEU A 46 1.49 19.23 -1.77
N GLY A 47 1.66 20.36 -1.10
CA GLY A 47 0.52 21.03 -0.51
C GLY A 47 0.59 22.53 -0.56
N MET A 48 -0.60 23.08 -0.71
CA MET A 48 -0.87 24.47 -0.99
C MET A 48 -1.52 25.11 0.24
N GLY A 49 -0.84 26.12 0.76
CA GLY A 49 -1.35 26.91 1.88
C GLY A 49 -1.27 26.26 3.26
N ARG A 50 -1.77 27.00 4.25
CA ARG A 50 -1.53 26.72 5.69
C ARG A 50 -2.28 25.48 6.19
N ALA A 51 -3.49 25.24 5.68
CA ALA A 51 -4.36 24.14 6.11
C ALA A 51 -3.74 22.78 5.77
N GLU A 52 -3.35 22.57 4.51
CA GLU A 52 -2.73 21.33 4.06
C GLU A 52 -1.39 21.09 4.75
N ARG A 53 -0.55 22.13 4.89
CA ARG A 53 0.71 22.04 5.65
C ARG A 53 0.47 21.66 7.11
N SER A 54 -0.59 22.15 7.73
CA SER A 54 -0.95 21.76 9.10
C SER A 54 -1.39 20.31 9.18
N ALA A 55 -2.22 19.85 8.23
CA ALA A 55 -2.67 18.47 8.15
C ALA A 55 -1.49 17.50 7.96
N LEU A 56 -0.54 17.82 7.07
CA LEU A 56 0.68 17.04 6.90
C LEU A 56 1.47 16.95 8.20
N ARG A 57 1.75 18.07 8.87
CA ARG A 57 2.48 18.05 10.15
C ARG A 57 1.76 17.24 11.21
N SER A 58 0.44 17.36 11.31
CA SER A 58 -0.37 16.56 12.24
C SER A 58 -0.25 15.06 11.95
N LEU A 59 -0.25 14.65 10.67
CA LEU A 59 0.00 13.27 10.28
C LEU A 59 1.41 12.82 10.69
N LEU A 60 2.45 13.61 10.39
CA LEU A 60 3.83 13.27 10.75
C LEU A 60 4.03 13.15 12.27
N TYR A 61 3.38 14.00 13.06
CA TYR A 61 3.39 13.88 14.51
C TYR A 61 2.64 12.65 15.03
N ALA A 62 1.54 12.26 14.39
CA ALA A 62 0.83 11.03 14.73
C ALA A 62 1.67 9.79 14.42
N LEU A 63 2.46 9.81 13.34
CA LEU A 63 3.36 8.71 12.96
C LEU A 63 4.57 8.55 13.91
N ARG A 64 4.98 9.64 14.58
CA ARG A 64 6.12 9.65 15.52
C ARG A 64 7.40 9.04 14.91
N GLY A 65 7.70 9.42 13.67
CA GLY A 65 8.82 8.84 12.92
C GLY A 65 8.60 7.36 12.63
N ARG A 66 9.57 6.53 13.00
CA ARG A 66 9.56 5.08 12.77
C ARG A 66 8.71 4.29 13.79
N GLN A 67 7.97 4.94 14.69
CA GLN A 67 7.34 4.25 15.82
C GLN A 67 5.94 3.72 15.50
N VAL A 68 5.12 4.49 14.77
CA VAL A 68 3.71 4.13 14.54
C VAL A 68 3.51 3.66 13.10
N PRO A 69 3.06 2.41 12.89
CA PRO A 69 2.72 1.94 11.56
C PRO A 69 1.33 2.44 11.12
N VAL A 70 1.16 2.53 9.80
CA VAL A 70 -0.06 2.93 9.11
C VAL A 70 -0.25 2.02 7.90
N TRP A 71 -1.51 1.73 7.56
CA TRP A 71 -1.84 1.03 6.33
C TRP A 71 -1.65 1.97 5.14
N LEU A 72 -0.81 1.54 4.19
CA LEU A 72 -0.44 2.31 3.03
C LEU A 72 -0.80 1.54 1.75
N PRO A 73 -1.60 2.13 0.85
CA PRO A 73 -1.85 1.53 -0.44
C PRO A 73 -0.63 1.72 -1.36
N THR A 74 -0.41 0.76 -2.25
CA THR A 74 0.60 0.86 -3.31
C THR A 74 0.32 2.02 -4.29
N HIS A 75 -0.94 2.47 -4.35
CA HIS A 75 -1.48 3.40 -5.36
C HIS A 75 -1.38 2.91 -6.82
N ALA A 76 -1.00 1.65 -7.03
CA ALA A 76 -1.04 1.00 -8.32
C ALA A 76 -2.43 0.39 -8.59
N ALA A 77 -2.75 0.16 -9.86
CA ALA A 77 -3.88 -0.68 -10.27
C ALA A 77 -3.46 -2.15 -10.20
N ASP A 78 -3.33 -2.68 -8.98
CA ASP A 78 -2.83 -4.03 -8.71
C ASP A 78 -3.83 -5.13 -9.10
N LEU A 79 -5.12 -4.83 -8.99
CA LEU A 79 -6.22 -5.73 -9.36
C LEU A 79 -7.24 -4.99 -10.23
N GLU A 80 -7.76 -5.70 -11.22
CA GLU A 80 -8.79 -5.18 -12.14
C GLU A 80 -10.08 -5.98 -11.96
N PRO A 81 -11.19 -5.37 -11.52
CA PRO A 81 -12.47 -6.06 -11.41
C PRO A 81 -13.03 -6.40 -12.79
N VAL A 82 -13.57 -7.60 -12.97
CA VAL A 82 -14.13 -8.06 -14.27
C VAL A 82 -15.64 -8.31 -14.21
N ALA A 83 -16.24 -8.28 -13.03
CA ALA A 83 -17.68 -8.44 -12.85
C ALA A 83 -18.23 -7.48 -11.81
N THR A 84 -19.53 -7.19 -11.92
CA THR A 84 -20.28 -6.40 -10.96
C THR A 84 -20.23 -7.00 -9.57
N VAL A 85 -19.89 -6.18 -8.57
CA VAL A 85 -19.99 -6.54 -7.16
C VAL A 85 -21.33 -6.07 -6.64
N THR A 86 -22.22 -6.98 -6.25
CA THR A 86 -23.51 -6.59 -5.68
C THR A 86 -23.36 -6.07 -4.25
N ALA A 87 -24.35 -5.31 -3.77
CA ALA A 87 -24.31 -4.69 -2.43
C ALA A 87 -24.09 -5.67 -1.26
N VAL A 88 -24.47 -6.94 -1.45
CA VAL A 88 -24.36 -8.01 -0.43
C VAL A 88 -23.27 -9.04 -0.74
N ALA A 89 -22.60 -8.93 -1.89
CA ALA A 89 -21.57 -9.88 -2.27
C ALA A 89 -20.33 -9.76 -1.36
N THR A 90 -19.82 -10.90 -0.92
CA THR A 90 -18.53 -11.03 -0.23
C THR A 90 -17.46 -11.62 -1.15
N THR A 91 -17.64 -11.46 -2.46
CA THR A 91 -16.72 -11.94 -3.48
C THR A 91 -16.45 -10.84 -4.49
N LEU A 92 -15.20 -10.76 -4.92
CA LEU A 92 -14.71 -9.84 -5.93
C LEU A 92 -14.04 -10.67 -7.03
N ASP A 93 -14.62 -10.64 -8.23
CA ASP A 93 -14.05 -11.31 -9.40
C ASP A 93 -13.13 -10.33 -10.12
N VAL A 94 -11.86 -10.72 -10.25
CA VAL A 94 -10.78 -9.91 -10.82
C VAL A 94 -10.14 -10.63 -12.01
N ALA A 95 -9.50 -9.86 -12.89
CA ALA A 95 -8.63 -10.39 -13.91
C ALA A 95 -7.54 -11.27 -13.26
N ASN A 96 -7.23 -12.40 -13.87
CA ASN A 96 -6.26 -13.33 -13.32
C ASN A 96 -4.86 -12.71 -13.33
N VAL A 97 -4.31 -12.48 -12.13
CA VAL A 97 -2.95 -11.96 -11.92
C VAL A 97 -2.06 -13.02 -11.24
N GLY A 98 -2.55 -14.26 -11.14
CA GLY A 98 -1.92 -15.36 -10.42
C GLY A 98 -1.96 -15.19 -8.89
N TYR A 99 -2.88 -14.40 -8.35
CA TYR A 99 -3.01 -14.20 -6.91
C TYR A 99 -3.25 -15.53 -6.19
N THR A 100 -4.15 -16.36 -6.69
CA THR A 100 -4.53 -17.63 -6.06
C THR A 100 -3.35 -18.59 -5.99
N ARG A 101 -2.47 -18.56 -7.00
CA ARG A 101 -1.29 -19.44 -7.07
C ARG A 101 -0.10 -18.95 -6.26
N PHE A 102 0.13 -17.63 -6.25
CA PHE A 102 1.38 -17.05 -5.74
C PHE A 102 1.21 -16.03 -4.61
N GLY A 103 0.08 -15.34 -4.57
CA GLY A 103 -0.21 -14.23 -3.66
C GLY A 103 -1.05 -14.59 -2.43
N GLN A 104 -1.78 -15.72 -2.48
CA GLN A 104 -2.72 -16.09 -1.42
C GLN A 104 -2.03 -16.17 -0.05
N ALA A 105 -2.63 -15.47 0.93
CA ALA A 105 -2.16 -15.40 2.31
C ALA A 105 -0.69 -14.94 2.47
N LYS A 106 -0.13 -14.24 1.47
CA LYS A 106 1.19 -13.61 1.60
C LYS A 106 1.06 -12.28 2.36
N PRO A 107 1.94 -12.02 3.35
CA PRO A 107 2.05 -10.72 4.00
C PRO A 107 2.06 -9.56 3.01
N GLY A 108 1.28 -8.51 3.30
CA GLY A 108 1.12 -7.35 2.41
C GLY A 108 0.31 -7.59 1.13
N ARG A 109 -0.32 -8.77 0.94
CA ARG A 109 -1.29 -9.03 -0.14
C ARG A 109 -2.62 -9.60 0.38
N CYS A 110 -2.87 -9.45 1.67
CA CYS A 110 -4.12 -9.87 2.31
C CYS A 110 -5.13 -8.74 2.40
N ASP A 111 -4.70 -7.49 2.32
CA ASP A 111 -5.55 -6.33 2.48
C ASP A 111 -5.52 -5.49 1.19
N ILE A 112 -6.68 -4.97 0.79
CA ILE A 112 -6.85 -4.18 -0.43
C ILE A 112 -7.59 -2.88 -0.14
N ARG A 113 -7.30 -1.88 -0.96
CA ARG A 113 -8.05 -0.63 -1.04
C ARG A 113 -8.68 -0.52 -2.43
N LEU A 114 -10.00 -0.57 -2.49
CA LEU A 114 -10.78 -0.35 -3.70
C LEU A 114 -11.25 1.10 -3.71
N GLU A 115 -10.86 1.86 -4.72
CA GLU A 115 -11.22 3.27 -4.89
C GLU A 115 -12.12 3.45 -6.12
N LEU A 116 -13.20 4.19 -5.95
CA LEU A 116 -14.13 4.56 -7.01
C LEU A 116 -13.78 5.95 -7.59
N TRP A 117 -14.29 6.24 -8.78
CA TRP A 117 -14.11 7.55 -9.44
C TRP A 117 -14.74 8.71 -8.66
N ASP A 118 -15.75 8.45 -7.83
CA ASP A 118 -16.41 9.46 -6.97
C ASP A 118 -15.59 9.80 -5.71
N GLY A 119 -14.47 9.10 -5.48
CA GLY A 119 -13.61 9.26 -4.30
C GLY A 119 -13.97 8.36 -3.12
N THR A 120 -15.03 7.56 -3.21
CA THR A 120 -15.37 6.54 -2.22
C THR A 120 -14.28 5.46 -2.21
N ALA A 121 -13.83 5.07 -1.02
CA ALA A 121 -12.81 4.04 -0.85
C ALA A 121 -13.27 2.96 0.14
N PHE A 122 -13.07 1.70 -0.22
CA PHE A 122 -13.35 0.54 0.60
C PHE A 122 -12.04 -0.17 0.95
N HIS A 123 -11.88 -0.47 2.23
CA HIS A 123 -10.77 -1.28 2.74
C HIS A 123 -11.31 -2.67 3.06
N ARG A 124 -10.75 -3.71 2.45
CA ARG A 124 -11.21 -5.09 2.61
C ARG A 124 -10.05 -6.03 2.80
N ARG A 125 -10.28 -7.05 3.62
CA ARG A 125 -9.35 -8.17 3.79
C ARG A 125 -9.79 -9.32 2.91
N ILE A 126 -8.87 -9.84 2.12
CA ILE A 126 -9.04 -11.08 1.36
C ILE A 126 -8.91 -12.25 2.33
N THR A 127 -9.96 -13.06 2.42
CA THR A 127 -10.06 -14.22 3.31
C THR A 127 -9.84 -15.55 2.57
N GLY A 128 -9.93 -15.53 1.24
CA GLY A 128 -9.70 -16.69 0.39
C GLY A 128 -9.66 -16.30 -1.08
N SER A 129 -9.21 -17.22 -1.91
CA SER A 129 -9.18 -17.02 -3.35
C SER A 129 -9.37 -18.32 -4.10
N THR A 130 -9.91 -18.25 -5.30
CA THR A 130 -10.12 -19.41 -6.17
C THR A 130 -9.99 -18.98 -7.63
N GLU A 131 -9.26 -19.76 -8.41
CA GLU A 131 -9.16 -19.56 -9.86
C GLU A 131 -10.47 -20.06 -10.50
N LEU A 132 -11.21 -19.17 -11.18
CA LEU A 132 -12.45 -19.53 -11.87
C LEU A 132 -12.16 -19.98 -13.31
N SER A 133 -11.18 -19.36 -13.96
CA SER A 133 -10.71 -19.67 -15.31
C SER A 133 -9.27 -19.20 -15.51
N ALA A 134 -8.73 -19.40 -16.72
CA ALA A 134 -7.42 -18.87 -17.10
C ALA A 134 -7.34 -17.33 -16.99
N ASP A 135 -8.48 -16.64 -17.12
CA ASP A 135 -8.55 -15.17 -17.21
C ASP A 135 -9.16 -14.53 -15.96
N VAL A 136 -9.77 -15.31 -15.05
CA VAL A 136 -10.49 -14.78 -13.88
C VAL A 136 -10.12 -15.50 -12.59
N GLU A 137 -9.84 -14.71 -11.55
CA GLU A 137 -9.71 -15.16 -10.17
C GLU A 137 -10.83 -14.54 -9.31
N ARG A 138 -11.38 -15.33 -8.40
CA ARG A 138 -12.34 -14.87 -7.38
C ARG A 138 -11.63 -14.68 -6.06
N LEU A 139 -11.76 -13.49 -5.49
CA LEU A 139 -11.28 -13.15 -4.16
C LEU A 139 -12.48 -13.11 -3.20
N ALA A 140 -12.42 -13.85 -2.10
CA ALA A 140 -13.37 -13.70 -1.01
C ALA A 140 -12.93 -12.55 -0.11
N ILE A 141 -13.83 -11.61 0.19
CA ILE A 141 -13.58 -10.45 1.06
C ILE A 141 -14.31 -10.60 2.39
N ASP A 142 -13.76 -10.00 3.44
CA ASP A 142 -14.23 -10.10 4.83
C ASP A 142 -15.62 -9.50 5.07
N SER A 143 -16.02 -8.51 4.28
CA SER A 143 -17.32 -7.85 4.39
C SER A 143 -17.83 -7.33 3.04
N PRO A 144 -19.15 -7.29 2.81
CA PRO A 144 -19.70 -6.77 1.56
C PRO A 144 -19.43 -5.26 1.42
N LEU A 145 -19.48 -4.73 0.18
CA LEU A 145 -19.29 -3.30 -0.07
C LEU A 145 -20.46 -2.44 0.44
N GLY A 146 -21.65 -3.04 0.59
CA GLY A 146 -22.87 -2.35 1.02
C GLY A 146 -23.56 -1.55 -0.09
N VAL A 147 -22.91 -1.42 -1.23
CA VAL A 147 -23.42 -0.79 -2.45
C VAL A 147 -23.05 -1.66 -3.66
N GLN A 148 -23.86 -1.60 -4.72
CA GLN A 148 -23.47 -2.20 -5.99
C GLN A 148 -22.34 -1.37 -6.60
N VAL A 149 -21.32 -2.05 -7.11
CA VAL A 149 -20.18 -1.44 -7.80
C VAL A 149 -19.98 -2.15 -9.13
N GLU A 150 -20.06 -1.39 -10.21
CA GLU A 150 -19.71 -1.85 -11.55
C GLU A 150 -18.19 -1.72 -11.78
N PRO A 151 -17.57 -2.61 -12.59
CA PRO A 151 -16.15 -2.51 -12.92
C PRO A 151 -15.73 -1.12 -13.43
N ALA A 152 -16.58 -0.48 -14.23
CA ALA A 152 -16.33 0.85 -14.80
C ALA A 152 -16.33 1.99 -13.76
N GLU A 153 -16.91 1.77 -12.58
CA GLU A 153 -16.93 2.75 -11.49
C GLU A 153 -15.65 2.71 -10.65
N VAL A 154 -14.85 1.64 -10.79
CA VAL A 154 -13.60 1.46 -10.06
C VAL A 154 -12.49 2.27 -10.73
N LEU A 155 -11.89 3.16 -9.96
CA LEU A 155 -10.68 3.89 -10.35
C LEU A 155 -9.47 2.97 -10.29
N ARG A 156 -9.28 2.27 -9.16
CA ARG A 156 -8.19 1.32 -8.95
C ARG A 156 -8.44 0.44 -7.73
N ILE A 157 -7.82 -0.74 -7.74
CA ILE A 157 -7.69 -1.59 -6.57
C ILE A 157 -6.20 -1.76 -6.28
N SER A 158 -5.77 -1.32 -5.11
CA SER A 158 -4.38 -1.36 -4.67
C SER A 158 -4.20 -2.33 -3.52
N TRP A 159 -3.04 -3.00 -3.44
CA TRP A 159 -2.65 -3.70 -2.23
C TRP A 159 -2.50 -2.70 -1.09
N LEU A 160 -2.94 -3.08 0.10
CA LEU A 160 -2.79 -2.33 1.32
C LEU A 160 -1.74 -3.04 2.19
N THR A 161 -0.67 -2.32 2.52
CA THR A 161 0.48 -2.87 3.26
C THR A 161 0.67 -2.12 4.56
N LEU A 162 0.95 -2.81 5.65
CA LEU A 162 1.26 -2.16 6.92
C LEU A 162 2.70 -1.64 6.85
N CYS A 163 2.86 -0.32 6.90
CA CYS A 163 4.13 0.37 6.73
C CYS A 163 4.37 1.38 7.86
N ARG A 164 5.62 1.78 8.06
CA ARG A 164 6.00 2.93 8.90
C ARG A 164 6.92 3.85 8.12
N LEU A 165 7.16 5.05 8.62
CA LEU A 165 8.22 5.89 8.06
C LEU A 165 9.57 5.16 8.16
N ASP A 166 10.43 5.41 7.19
CA ASP A 166 11.79 4.90 7.15
C ASP A 166 12.81 5.86 7.77
N SER A 167 12.39 7.03 8.27
CA SER A 167 13.23 8.01 8.96
C SER A 167 12.49 8.66 10.13
N ASP A 168 13.22 9.02 11.18
CA ASP A 168 12.72 9.83 12.30
C ASP A 168 12.85 11.34 12.04
N SER A 169 13.60 11.71 11.02
CA SER A 169 13.77 13.08 10.55
C SER A 169 13.24 13.22 9.12
N LEU A 170 12.48 14.27 8.88
CA LEU A 170 11.84 14.59 7.61
C LEU A 170 11.99 16.08 7.34
N GLU A 171 12.16 16.42 6.07
CA GLU A 171 12.29 17.81 5.62
C GLU A 171 11.05 18.23 4.85
N ILE A 172 10.58 19.45 5.12
CA ILE A 172 9.51 20.11 4.36
C ILE A 172 10.15 21.33 3.71
N HIS A 173 10.17 21.35 2.38
CA HIS A 173 10.69 22.48 1.63
C HIS A 173 9.56 23.46 1.35
N HIS A 174 9.70 24.69 1.83
CA HIS A 174 8.78 25.79 1.54
C HIS A 174 9.30 26.55 0.32
N GLU A 175 8.72 26.31 -0.85
CA GLU A 175 9.17 26.96 -2.09
C GLU A 175 8.73 28.41 -2.19
N THR A 176 7.50 28.68 -1.74
CA THR A 176 6.93 30.03 -1.75
C THR A 176 6.49 30.42 -0.33
N ASP A 177 5.76 31.53 -0.24
CA ASP A 177 5.25 32.05 1.01
C ASP A 177 4.31 31.09 1.78
N SER A 178 3.70 31.59 2.85
CA SER A 178 2.80 30.82 3.69
C SER A 178 1.53 30.29 2.99
N GLU A 179 1.19 30.83 1.82
CA GLU A 179 -0.03 30.49 1.07
C GLU A 179 0.24 29.64 -0.18
N GLY A 180 1.45 29.68 -0.73
CA GLY A 180 1.77 28.85 -1.91
C GLY A 180 2.27 27.44 -1.58
N VAL A 181 3.28 26.97 -2.30
CA VAL A 181 3.67 25.55 -2.37
C VAL A 181 4.71 25.17 -1.31
N ALA A 182 4.48 24.02 -0.69
CA ALA A 182 5.51 23.28 0.03
C ALA A 182 5.52 21.83 -0.47
N ASN A 183 6.71 21.22 -0.49
CA ASN A 183 6.89 19.84 -0.90
C ASN A 183 7.60 19.02 0.19
N CYS A 184 7.33 17.72 0.21
CA CYS A 184 7.95 16.76 1.12
C CYS A 184 8.03 15.39 0.45
N ALA A 185 9.12 14.68 0.68
CA ALA A 185 9.28 13.29 0.27
C ALA A 185 9.33 12.39 1.50
N LEU A 186 8.46 11.39 1.54
CA LEU A 186 8.35 10.41 2.60
C LEU A 186 8.75 9.05 2.04
N VAL A 187 9.52 8.29 2.81
CA VAL A 187 9.80 6.89 2.50
C VAL A 187 9.13 6.04 3.56
N PHE A 188 8.33 5.08 3.12
CA PHE A 188 7.66 4.12 3.96
C PHE A 188 8.30 2.74 3.79
N ARG A 189 8.45 2.02 4.89
CA ARG A 189 8.95 0.63 4.91
C ARG A 189 7.90 -0.27 5.54
N GLY A 190 7.63 -1.39 4.89
CA GLY A 190 6.74 -2.43 5.38
C GLY A 190 7.18 -2.98 6.73
N VAL A 191 6.21 -3.32 7.57
CA VAL A 191 6.42 -3.99 8.86
C VAL A 191 5.71 -5.34 8.86
N ARG A 192 5.91 -6.10 9.94
CA ARG A 192 5.23 -7.38 10.18
C ARG A 192 3.76 -7.13 10.51
N ASP A 193 2.89 -7.81 9.78
CA ASP A 193 1.42 -7.80 9.88
C ASP A 193 0.88 -9.16 10.36
N ASP A 194 1.79 -10.12 10.62
CA ASP A 194 1.55 -11.54 10.91
C ASP A 194 1.45 -11.89 12.41
N GLU A 195 1.53 -10.91 13.31
CA GLU A 195 1.67 -11.14 14.77
C GLU A 195 0.65 -10.38 15.65
N PHE A 196 -0.60 -10.23 15.21
CA PHE A 196 -1.70 -9.73 16.05
C PHE A 196 -2.85 -10.72 16.17
#